data_AF-A0A3D3JEV9-F1
#
_entry.id   AF-A0A3D3JEV9-F1
#
_cell.length_a   1.000
_cell.length_b   1.000
_cell.length_c   1.000
_cell.angle_alpha   90.00
_cell.angle_beta   90.00
_cell.angle_gamma   90.00
#
_symmetry.space_group_name_H-M   'P 1'
#
loop_
_entity.id
_entity.type
_entity.pdbx_description
1 polymer ?
#
loop_
_entity_poly.entity_id
_entity_poly.type
_entity_poly.pdbx_seq_one_letter_code
_entity_poly.pdbx_strand_id
1 'polypeptide(L)'
;RESATWQHTDQRDAALLSLVNSLGEIDNGSKNSSQSDFLQPDLRWIDTSGLNPQLISVLRRVQYAERSECSRFVKRDNFTSAILFTNEMNYPNEVLSDAGYRLLTLFRLWNAVHYFFPYRTLTTIHWDSSLTTFIPRLAEDDNIRNFELSIYECIARLDDSHAGVSGYSSLPHIMGARRLAIDVEFFDTTAIVTNVYRSPDLENEAHVGDEIVSIHSEPVSRLVRHLRRFVPASHDGCLYRDIPTLMLRTDSAVGVVTVRRNGRLHSVRIPTSQHDVLGTAHGEYRRFVSAANQQNIGIINMEHFHTDSLRMYAQRLRSFSALVVDVRRTAGNHGLVELGEFFLPWPTKVALFSTPDCTTPGRFVNEREHSFGSRS
;
A
#
# COMPACT_ATOMS: atom_id res chain seq x y z
N ARG A 1 -35.97 2.19 4.23
CA ARG A 1 -35.02 1.56 3.30
C ARG A 1 -35.86 0.89 2.23
N GLU A 2 -36.23 1.64 1.20
CA GLU A 2 -36.85 1.06 0.01
C GLU A 2 -35.76 0.32 -0.74
N SER A 3 -35.91 -1.00 -0.88
CA SER A 3 -35.05 -1.80 -1.74
C SER A 3 -35.26 -1.30 -3.16
N ALA A 4 -34.21 -0.76 -3.79
CA ALA A 4 -34.20 -0.57 -5.23
C ALA A 4 -34.42 -1.95 -5.87
N THR A 5 -35.65 -2.25 -6.30
CA THR A 5 -35.97 -3.42 -7.10
C THR A 5 -35.41 -3.18 -8.49
N TRP A 6 -34.29 -3.81 -8.79
CA TRP A 6 -33.67 -3.77 -10.11
C TRP A 6 -34.68 -4.24 -11.17
N GLN A 7 -35.01 -3.37 -12.12
CA GLN A 7 -36.04 -3.61 -13.15
C GLN A 7 -35.72 -4.78 -14.11
N HIS A 8 -34.56 -5.42 -13.99
CA HIS A 8 -34.06 -6.45 -14.93
C HIS A 8 -33.40 -7.66 -14.26
N THR A 9 -33.81 -8.00 -13.03
CA THR A 9 -33.20 -9.11 -12.26
C THR A 9 -33.22 -10.44 -13.02
N ASP A 10 -34.33 -10.77 -13.69
CA ASP A 10 -34.45 -12.01 -14.46
C ASP A 10 -33.55 -12.03 -15.72
N GLN A 11 -33.42 -10.89 -16.40
CA GLN A 11 -32.54 -10.77 -17.57
C GLN A 11 -31.06 -10.87 -17.18
N ARG A 12 -30.67 -10.24 -16.06
CA ARG A 12 -29.34 -10.37 -15.46
C ARG A 12 -29.05 -11.84 -15.14
N ASP A 13 -29.96 -12.51 -14.44
CA ASP A 13 -29.74 -13.89 -13.99
C ASP A 13 -29.70 -14.87 -15.16
N ALA A 14 -30.52 -14.66 -16.19
CA ALA A 14 -30.47 -15.42 -17.44
C ALA A 14 -29.14 -15.23 -18.18
N ALA A 15 -28.62 -14.00 -18.25
CA ALA A 15 -27.33 -13.72 -18.87
C ALA A 15 -26.16 -14.38 -18.10
N LEU A 16 -26.17 -14.29 -16.76
CA LEU A 16 -25.18 -14.94 -15.91
C LEU A 16 -25.24 -16.47 -16.00
N LEU A 17 -26.44 -17.05 -16.03
CA LEU A 17 -26.64 -18.48 -16.19
C LEU A 17 -26.13 -18.96 -17.57
N SER A 18 -26.43 -18.21 -18.63
CA SER A 18 -25.93 -18.48 -19.97
C SER A 18 -24.40 -18.41 -20.02
N LEU A 19 -23.80 -17.42 -19.36
CA LEU A 19 -22.35 -17.30 -19.26
C LEU A 19 -21.74 -18.52 -18.57
N VAL A 20 -22.22 -18.89 -17.37
CA VAL A 20 -21.65 -20.02 -16.64
C VAL A 20 -21.80 -21.33 -17.42
N ASN A 21 -22.96 -21.57 -18.05
CA ASN A 21 -23.17 -22.76 -18.88
C ASN A 21 -22.27 -22.79 -20.13
N SER A 22 -21.89 -21.63 -20.67
CA SER A 22 -20.97 -21.55 -21.81
C SER A 22 -19.52 -21.92 -21.48
N LEU A 23 -19.15 -21.95 -20.20
CA LEU A 23 -17.78 -22.25 -19.75
C LEU A 23 -17.49 -23.74 -19.63
N GLY A 24 -18.47 -24.61 -19.89
CA GLY A 24 -18.34 -26.07 -19.87
C GLY A 24 -19.00 -26.72 -18.67
N GLU A 25 -18.84 -28.05 -18.58
CA GLU A 25 -19.36 -28.84 -17.46
C GLU A 25 -18.53 -28.62 -16.19
N ILE A 26 -19.19 -28.73 -15.04
CA ILE A 26 -18.56 -28.53 -13.72
C ILE A 26 -18.44 -29.90 -13.05
N ASP A 27 -17.20 -30.34 -12.85
CA ASP A 27 -16.91 -31.54 -12.08
C ASP A 27 -17.22 -31.31 -10.59
N ASN A 28 -18.06 -32.17 -10.02
CA ASN A 28 -18.42 -32.11 -8.61
C ASN A 28 -17.27 -32.70 -7.77
N GLY A 29 -16.58 -31.85 -7.00
CA GLY A 29 -15.57 -32.25 -6.04
C GLY A 29 -16.11 -32.38 -4.62
N SER A 30 -15.47 -33.22 -3.80
CA SER A 30 -15.67 -33.24 -2.34
C SER A 30 -14.53 -32.47 -1.66
N LYS A 31 -14.65 -31.15 -1.53
CA LYS A 31 -13.66 -30.37 -0.76
C LYS A 31 -13.91 -30.54 0.74
N ASN A 32 -13.05 -31.32 1.40
CA ASN A 32 -12.90 -31.28 2.85
C ASN A 32 -12.11 -30.01 3.21
N SER A 33 -12.77 -29.02 3.83
CA SER A 33 -12.06 -27.90 4.46
C SER A 33 -11.26 -28.45 5.65
N SER A 34 -9.94 -28.48 5.56
CA SER A 34 -9.11 -28.75 6.74
C SER A 34 -9.32 -27.63 7.76
N GLN A 35 -9.47 -27.98 9.05
CA GLN A 35 -9.75 -27.04 10.15
C GLN A 35 -8.65 -25.99 10.42
N SER A 36 -7.57 -25.92 9.63
CA SER A 36 -6.39 -25.08 9.89
C SER A 36 -6.19 -23.90 8.92
N ASP A 37 -7.19 -23.57 8.10
CA ASP A 37 -7.09 -22.44 7.17
C ASP A 37 -7.13 -21.10 7.91
N PHE A 38 -6.32 -20.13 7.45
CA PHE A 38 -6.30 -18.78 8.00
C PHE A 38 -7.56 -17.99 7.65
N LEU A 39 -8.01 -18.10 6.40
CA LEU A 39 -9.21 -17.44 5.89
C LEU A 39 -9.98 -18.37 4.96
N GLN A 40 -11.30 -18.34 5.06
CA GLN A 40 -12.21 -19.04 4.15
C GLN A 40 -12.85 -18.07 3.14
N PRO A 41 -13.21 -18.53 1.93
CA PRO A 41 -13.89 -17.71 0.95
C PRO A 41 -15.20 -17.11 1.48
N ASP A 42 -15.37 -15.80 1.35
CA ASP A 42 -16.63 -15.13 1.65
C ASP A 42 -17.55 -15.13 0.44
N LEU A 43 -18.40 -16.14 0.41
CA LEU A 43 -19.36 -16.42 -0.68
C LEU A 43 -20.82 -16.27 -0.23
N ARG A 44 -21.07 -15.57 0.89
CA ARG A 44 -22.43 -15.31 1.40
C ARG A 44 -23.29 -14.53 0.39
N TRP A 45 -22.65 -13.76 -0.48
CA TRP A 45 -23.31 -13.02 -1.55
C TRP A 45 -24.14 -13.92 -2.49
N ILE A 46 -23.80 -15.20 -2.62
CA ILE A 46 -24.58 -16.16 -3.43
C ILE A 46 -26.02 -16.26 -2.89
N ASP A 47 -26.20 -16.25 -1.57
CA ASP A 47 -27.52 -16.38 -0.94
C ASP A 47 -28.19 -15.02 -0.70
N THR A 48 -27.40 -13.96 -0.46
CA THR A 48 -27.95 -12.67 -0.02
C THR A 48 -28.24 -11.68 -1.14
N SER A 49 -27.84 -11.98 -2.39
CA SER A 49 -27.99 -11.04 -3.52
C SER A 49 -29.35 -11.11 -4.23
N GLY A 50 -30.27 -11.95 -3.76
CA GLY A 50 -31.58 -12.13 -4.39
C GLY A 50 -31.48 -12.70 -5.80
N LEU A 51 -30.56 -13.66 -6.01
CA LEU A 51 -30.42 -14.39 -7.27
C LEU A 51 -31.52 -15.45 -7.40
N ASN A 52 -31.91 -15.79 -8.62
CA ASN A 52 -32.86 -16.87 -8.84
C ASN A 52 -32.30 -18.24 -8.39
N PRO A 53 -33.16 -19.20 -8.03
CA PRO A 53 -32.71 -20.49 -7.49
C PRO A 53 -31.81 -21.32 -8.42
N GLN A 54 -32.03 -21.22 -9.74
CA GLN A 54 -31.23 -21.95 -10.73
C GLN A 54 -29.78 -21.45 -10.75
N LEU A 55 -29.60 -20.13 -10.78
CA LEU A 55 -28.28 -19.50 -10.74
C LEU A 55 -27.56 -19.81 -9.43
N ILE A 56 -28.25 -19.73 -8.28
CA ILE A 56 -27.70 -20.14 -6.98
C ILE A 56 -27.19 -21.58 -7.04
N SER A 57 -28.01 -22.51 -7.56
CA SER A 57 -27.60 -23.92 -7.68
C SER A 57 -26.35 -24.10 -8.54
N VAL A 58 -26.22 -23.37 -9.64
CA VAL A 58 -25.04 -23.44 -10.50
C VAL A 58 -23.80 -22.84 -9.82
N LEU A 59 -23.93 -21.68 -9.17
CA LEU A 59 -22.83 -21.04 -8.44
C LEU A 59 -22.33 -21.91 -7.28
N ARG A 60 -23.21 -22.66 -6.61
CA ARG A 60 -22.81 -23.66 -5.60
C ARG A 60 -21.99 -24.79 -6.20
N ARG A 61 -22.34 -25.28 -7.38
CA ARG A 61 -21.48 -26.25 -8.09
C ARG A 61 -20.11 -25.66 -8.39
N VAL A 62 -20.04 -24.41 -8.86
CA VAL A 62 -18.76 -23.70 -9.09
C VAL A 62 -17.96 -23.58 -7.80
N GLN A 63 -18.59 -23.22 -6.68
CA GLN A 63 -17.93 -23.10 -5.37
C GLN A 63 -17.26 -24.41 -4.96
N TYR A 64 -17.94 -25.54 -5.10
CA TYR A 64 -17.44 -26.86 -4.70
C TYR A 64 -16.68 -27.61 -5.80
N ALA A 65 -16.51 -26.99 -6.97
CA ALA A 65 -15.77 -27.59 -8.08
C ALA A 65 -14.33 -27.92 -7.68
N GLU A 66 -13.88 -29.12 -8.08
CA GLU A 66 -12.50 -29.53 -7.92
C GLU A 66 -11.60 -28.76 -8.90
N ARG A 67 -10.43 -28.33 -8.42
CA ARG A 67 -9.45 -27.58 -9.22
C ARG A 67 -8.06 -28.05 -8.82
N SER A 68 -7.32 -28.58 -9.78
CA SER A 68 -5.93 -29.01 -9.61
C SER A 68 -4.92 -27.89 -9.85
N GLU A 69 -5.34 -26.80 -10.51
CA GLU A 69 -4.50 -25.68 -10.89
C GLU A 69 -5.19 -24.33 -10.72
N CYS A 70 -4.39 -23.26 -10.71
CA CYS A 70 -4.92 -21.90 -10.75
C CYS A 70 -5.67 -21.66 -12.07
N SER A 71 -6.64 -20.73 -12.07
CA SER A 71 -7.34 -20.37 -13.30
C SER A 71 -6.40 -19.78 -14.36
N ARG A 72 -6.82 -19.77 -15.63
CA ARG A 72 -6.09 -19.11 -16.74
C ARG A 72 -5.66 -17.67 -16.43
N PHE A 73 -6.42 -16.94 -15.61
CA PHE A 73 -6.19 -15.52 -15.34
C PHE A 73 -5.42 -15.24 -14.04
N VAL A 74 -5.10 -16.28 -13.27
CA VAL A 74 -4.45 -16.15 -11.96
C VAL A 74 -3.28 -17.10 -11.90
N LYS A 75 -2.09 -16.59 -11.61
CA LYS A 75 -0.88 -17.39 -11.42
C LYS A 75 -0.28 -17.10 -10.06
N ARG A 76 0.19 -18.14 -9.36
CA ARG A 76 1.05 -17.96 -8.18
C ARG A 76 2.49 -17.82 -8.64
N ASP A 77 3.17 -16.77 -8.19
CA ASP A 77 4.60 -16.60 -8.42
C ASP A 77 5.40 -17.62 -7.60
N ASN A 78 6.40 -18.24 -8.23
CA ASN A 78 7.14 -19.34 -7.62
C ASN A 78 8.16 -18.87 -6.56
N PHE A 79 8.56 -17.60 -6.60
CA PHE A 79 9.59 -17.06 -5.70
C PHE A 79 8.99 -16.33 -4.51
N THR A 80 7.98 -15.50 -4.76
CA THR A 80 7.37 -14.63 -3.76
C THR A 80 6.07 -15.20 -3.19
N SER A 81 5.52 -16.25 -3.81
CA SER A 81 4.15 -16.73 -3.56
C SER A 81 3.06 -15.67 -3.81
N ALA A 82 3.40 -14.53 -4.42
CA ALA A 82 2.44 -13.51 -4.78
C ALA A 82 1.46 -14.01 -5.85
N ILE A 83 0.25 -13.45 -5.85
CA ILE A 83 -0.72 -13.68 -6.91
C ILE A 83 -0.49 -12.68 -8.03
N LEU A 84 -0.34 -13.21 -9.24
CA LEU A 84 -0.21 -12.46 -10.47
C LEU A 84 -1.47 -12.66 -11.31
N PHE A 85 -2.04 -11.56 -11.81
CA PHE A 85 -3.11 -11.62 -12.79
C PHE A 85 -2.49 -11.66 -14.20
N THR A 86 -2.77 -12.70 -14.97
CA THR A 86 -2.12 -12.99 -16.25
C THR A 86 -3.12 -13.22 -17.36
N ASN A 87 -2.67 -13.24 -18.62
CA ASN A 87 -3.52 -13.53 -19.80
C ASN A 87 -4.69 -12.55 -19.98
N GLU A 88 -4.57 -11.36 -19.40
CA GLU A 88 -5.50 -10.25 -19.60
C GLU A 88 -5.12 -9.46 -20.85
N MET A 89 -6.12 -8.92 -21.53
CA MET A 89 -5.86 -8.01 -22.65
C MET A 89 -5.30 -6.69 -22.12
N ASN A 90 -4.29 -6.16 -22.81
CA ASN A 90 -3.79 -4.82 -22.52
C ASN A 90 -4.69 -3.81 -23.25
N TYR A 91 -5.44 -3.02 -22.48
CA TYR A 91 -6.34 -2.00 -23.02
C TYR A 91 -5.64 -0.64 -23.04
N PRO A 92 -5.65 0.09 -24.15
CA PRO A 92 -5.04 1.41 -24.23
C PRO A 92 -5.98 2.45 -23.59
N ASN A 93 -5.44 3.59 -23.15
CA ASN A 93 -6.18 4.57 -22.33
C ASN A 93 -7.42 5.15 -23.03
N GLU A 94 -7.47 5.15 -24.37
CA GLU A 94 -8.58 5.66 -25.17
C GLU A 94 -9.90 4.91 -24.90
N VAL A 95 -9.83 3.63 -24.49
CA VAL A 95 -11.04 2.87 -24.14
C VAL A 95 -11.69 3.34 -22.85
N LEU A 96 -10.96 4.12 -22.03
CA LEU A 96 -11.51 4.69 -20.80
C LEU A 96 -12.55 5.79 -21.07
N SER A 97 -12.80 6.18 -22.32
CA SER A 97 -13.98 6.97 -22.70
C SER A 97 -15.29 6.18 -22.56
N ASP A 98 -15.23 4.85 -22.61
CA ASP A 98 -16.37 3.95 -22.41
C ASP A 98 -16.49 3.54 -20.93
N ALA A 99 -17.67 3.80 -20.36
CA ALA A 99 -18.01 3.47 -18.98
C ALA A 99 -17.86 1.97 -18.66
N GLY A 100 -18.09 1.10 -19.64
CA GLY A 100 -17.91 -0.34 -19.51
C GLY A 100 -16.48 -0.72 -19.13
N TYR A 101 -15.47 -0.08 -19.75
CA TYR A 101 -14.06 -0.33 -19.41
C TYR A 101 -13.64 0.26 -18.06
N ARG A 102 -14.21 1.42 -17.69
CA ARG A 102 -13.98 2.01 -16.36
C ARG A 102 -14.57 1.13 -15.26
N LEU A 103 -15.79 0.63 -15.45
CA LEU A 103 -16.45 -0.31 -14.53
C LEU A 103 -15.77 -1.68 -14.52
N LEU A 104 -15.30 -2.18 -15.66
CA LEU A 104 -14.53 -3.41 -15.74
C LEU A 104 -13.27 -3.33 -14.88
N THR A 105 -12.57 -2.19 -14.89
CA THR A 105 -11.42 -1.95 -14.01
C THR A 105 -11.80 -2.06 -12.54
N LEU A 106 -12.90 -1.39 -12.13
CA LEU A 106 -13.39 -1.46 -10.75
C LEU A 106 -13.74 -2.89 -10.34
N PHE A 107 -14.47 -3.62 -11.18
CA PHE A 107 -14.88 -4.99 -10.85
C PHE A 107 -13.69 -5.93 -10.75
N ARG A 108 -12.69 -5.80 -11.63
CA ARG A 108 -11.45 -6.58 -11.53
C ARG A 108 -10.70 -6.28 -10.25
N LEU A 109 -10.51 -5.00 -9.94
CA LEU A 109 -9.84 -4.58 -8.71
C LEU A 109 -10.60 -5.07 -7.47
N TRP A 110 -11.93 -4.93 -7.46
CA TRP A 110 -12.77 -5.37 -6.35
C TRP A 110 -12.63 -6.87 -6.10
N ASN A 111 -12.66 -7.69 -7.16
CA ASN A 111 -12.49 -9.14 -7.06
C ASN A 111 -11.07 -9.52 -6.64
N ALA A 112 -10.05 -8.84 -7.17
CA ALA A 112 -8.65 -9.08 -6.79
C ALA A 112 -8.46 -8.91 -5.27
N VAL A 113 -8.97 -7.82 -4.70
CA VAL A 113 -8.92 -7.59 -3.26
C VAL A 113 -9.81 -8.60 -2.52
N HIS A 114 -11.07 -8.77 -2.93
CA HIS A 114 -12.02 -9.61 -2.19
C HIS A 114 -11.54 -11.06 -2.04
N TYR A 115 -10.85 -11.60 -3.04
CA TYR A 115 -10.40 -12.99 -3.05
C TYR A 115 -8.91 -13.19 -2.76
N PHE A 116 -8.06 -12.16 -2.89
CA PHE A 116 -6.60 -12.32 -2.75
C PHE A 116 -5.94 -11.30 -1.80
N PHE A 117 -6.73 -10.46 -1.11
CA PHE A 117 -6.22 -9.61 -0.02
C PHE A 117 -6.67 -10.13 1.37
N PRO A 118 -5.74 -10.59 2.23
CA PRO A 118 -6.08 -11.27 3.49
C PRO A 118 -6.60 -10.32 4.57
N TYR A 119 -6.31 -9.02 4.48
CA TYR A 119 -6.53 -8.06 5.57
C TYR A 119 -7.80 -7.23 5.43
N ARG A 120 -8.73 -7.63 4.55
CA ARG A 120 -10.00 -6.92 4.29
C ARG A 120 -10.89 -6.72 5.52
N THR A 121 -10.67 -7.47 6.60
CA THR A 121 -11.39 -7.31 7.88
C THR A 121 -10.72 -6.33 8.85
N LEU A 122 -9.50 -5.89 8.55
CA LEU A 122 -8.72 -4.94 9.34
C LEU A 122 -8.83 -3.51 8.83
N THR A 123 -9.44 -3.31 7.65
CA THR A 123 -9.62 -2.00 7.04
C THR A 123 -10.67 -1.17 7.78
N THR A 124 -10.48 0.15 7.83
CA THR A 124 -11.41 1.09 8.47
C THR A 124 -12.74 1.21 7.72
N ILE A 125 -12.71 0.98 6.40
CA ILE A 125 -13.89 0.98 5.52
C ILE A 125 -14.13 -0.44 5.04
N HIS A 126 -15.38 -0.91 5.18
CA HIS A 126 -15.77 -2.23 4.67
C HIS A 126 -15.60 -2.29 3.15
N TRP A 127 -14.86 -3.28 2.65
CA TRP A 127 -14.49 -3.36 1.24
C TRP A 127 -15.68 -3.37 0.28
N ASP A 128 -16.78 -4.06 0.62
CA ASP A 128 -17.98 -4.10 -0.22
C ASP A 128 -18.58 -2.71 -0.50
N SER A 129 -18.38 -1.74 0.41
CA SER A 129 -18.86 -0.37 0.22
C SER A 129 -18.13 0.36 -0.92
N SER A 130 -16.96 -0.12 -1.34
CA SER A 130 -16.21 0.42 -2.48
C SER A 130 -17.04 0.35 -3.77
N LEU A 131 -17.80 -0.74 -4.01
CA LEU A 131 -18.68 -0.82 -5.18
C LEU A 131 -19.73 0.28 -5.17
N THR A 132 -20.45 0.43 -4.05
CA THR A 132 -21.49 1.47 -3.93
C THR A 132 -20.95 2.89 -4.06
N THR A 133 -19.67 3.12 -3.69
CA THR A 133 -19.06 4.45 -3.80
C THR A 133 -18.55 4.73 -5.21
N PHE A 134 -17.86 3.78 -5.84
CA PHE A 134 -17.09 4.03 -7.06
C PHE A 134 -17.83 3.68 -8.35
N ILE A 135 -18.84 2.82 -8.33
CA ILE A 135 -19.67 2.54 -9.52
C ILE A 135 -20.24 3.84 -10.13
N PRO A 136 -20.96 4.71 -9.39
CA PRO A 136 -21.52 5.92 -10.01
C PRO A 136 -20.43 6.86 -10.51
N ARG A 137 -19.36 7.06 -9.73
CA ARG A 137 -18.23 7.95 -10.10
C ARG A 137 -17.56 7.50 -11.40
N LEU A 138 -17.30 6.20 -11.55
CA LEU A 138 -16.61 5.64 -12.71
C LEU A 138 -17.55 5.43 -13.90
N ALA A 139 -18.86 5.33 -13.69
CA ALA A 139 -19.81 5.25 -14.78
C ALA A 139 -20.01 6.62 -15.45
N GLU A 140 -20.12 7.67 -14.66
CA GLU A 140 -20.55 9.00 -15.12
C GLU A 140 -19.40 9.88 -15.65
N ASP A 141 -18.18 9.70 -15.14
CA ASP A 141 -17.03 10.56 -15.47
C ASP A 141 -16.08 9.88 -16.45
N ASP A 142 -15.89 10.47 -17.63
CA ASP A 142 -14.95 10.01 -18.68
C ASP A 142 -13.59 10.72 -18.62
N ASN A 143 -13.38 11.61 -17.65
CA ASN A 143 -12.11 12.29 -17.46
C ASN A 143 -11.06 11.32 -16.88
N ILE A 144 -9.98 11.09 -17.63
CA ILE A 144 -8.92 10.16 -17.24
C ILE A 144 -8.27 10.50 -15.89
N ARG A 145 -8.10 11.80 -15.58
CA ARG A 145 -7.52 12.21 -14.29
C ARG A 145 -8.44 11.87 -13.13
N ASN A 146 -9.75 12.07 -13.29
CA ASN A 146 -10.72 11.73 -12.26
C ASN A 146 -10.90 10.22 -12.10
N PHE A 147 -10.80 9.47 -13.20
CA PHE A 147 -10.70 8.01 -13.17
C PHE A 147 -9.49 7.57 -12.35
N GLU A 148 -8.28 8.04 -12.66
CA GLU A 148 -7.05 7.68 -11.93
C GLU A 148 -7.16 8.03 -10.44
N LEU A 149 -7.62 9.24 -10.10
CA LEU A 149 -7.82 9.66 -8.71
C LEU A 149 -8.86 8.80 -7.97
N SER A 150 -9.90 8.33 -8.67
CA SER A 150 -10.88 7.41 -8.10
C SER A 150 -10.28 6.03 -7.81
N ILE A 151 -9.36 5.55 -8.66
CA ILE A 151 -8.62 4.30 -8.40
C ILE A 151 -7.67 4.47 -7.21
N TYR A 152 -6.94 5.60 -7.12
CA TYR A 152 -6.11 5.91 -5.95
C TYR A 152 -6.95 5.95 -4.65
N GLU A 153 -8.12 6.61 -4.68
CA GLU A 153 -9.02 6.66 -3.53
C GLU A 153 -9.57 5.28 -3.16
N CYS A 154 -9.82 4.42 -4.16
CA CYS A 154 -10.28 3.05 -3.93
C CYS A 154 -9.20 2.20 -3.24
N ILE A 155 -7.96 2.26 -3.71
CA ILE A 155 -6.82 1.53 -3.12
C ILE A 155 -6.46 2.05 -1.73
N ALA A 156 -6.58 3.36 -1.47
CA ALA A 156 -6.32 3.94 -0.16
C ALA A 156 -7.22 3.33 0.95
N ARG A 157 -8.41 2.83 0.61
CA ARG A 157 -9.32 2.15 1.55
C ARG A 157 -8.81 0.82 2.09
N LEU A 158 -7.73 0.29 1.52
CA LEU A 158 -7.12 -0.95 2.00
C LEU A 158 -6.33 -0.74 3.30
N ASP A 159 -6.06 0.50 3.71
CA ASP A 159 -5.27 0.82 4.90
C ASP A 159 -3.99 -0.04 4.99
N ASP A 160 -3.30 -0.18 3.86
CA ASP A 160 -2.09 -1.01 3.76
C ASP A 160 -0.97 -0.22 3.12
N SER A 161 0.10 0.06 3.86
CA SER A 161 1.25 0.82 3.38
C SER A 161 2.02 0.15 2.23
N HIS A 162 1.70 -1.11 1.89
CA HIS A 162 2.24 -1.81 0.71
C HIS A 162 1.33 -1.70 -0.52
N ALA A 163 0.08 -1.27 -0.34
CA ALA A 163 -0.82 -1.07 -1.46
C ALA A 163 -0.41 0.18 -2.24
N GLY A 164 -0.53 0.13 -3.56
CA GLY A 164 -0.17 1.23 -4.43
C GLY A 164 -0.67 1.02 -5.84
N VAL A 165 -0.68 2.10 -6.61
CA VAL A 165 -1.03 2.09 -8.03
C VAL A 165 0.16 2.62 -8.81
N SER A 166 0.59 1.85 -9.81
CA SER A 166 1.65 2.22 -10.73
C SER A 166 1.10 2.45 -12.14
N GLY A 167 1.85 3.17 -12.98
CA GLY A 167 1.46 3.45 -14.37
C GLY A 167 0.58 4.69 -14.58
N TYR A 168 0.12 5.31 -13.49
CA TYR A 168 -0.63 6.57 -13.52
C TYR A 168 0.23 7.75 -13.04
N SER A 169 -0.08 8.95 -13.53
CA SER A 169 0.66 10.18 -13.22
C SER A 169 -0.18 11.20 -12.44
N SER A 170 -1.50 11.00 -12.30
CA SER A 170 -2.38 12.01 -11.70
C SER A 170 -2.13 12.27 -10.21
N LEU A 171 -1.66 11.29 -9.43
CA LEU A 171 -1.51 11.43 -7.99
C LEU A 171 -0.48 12.50 -7.58
N PRO A 172 0.76 12.50 -8.11
CA PRO A 172 1.69 13.62 -7.91
C PRO A 172 1.08 14.99 -8.23
N HIS A 173 0.23 15.07 -9.26
CA HIS A 173 -0.40 16.31 -9.71
C HIS A 173 -1.68 16.70 -8.95
N ILE A 174 -1.98 16.05 -7.81
CA ILE A 174 -3.17 16.41 -7.02
C ILE A 174 -3.05 17.79 -6.39
N MET A 175 -1.85 18.14 -5.91
CA MET A 175 -1.54 19.47 -5.37
C MET A 175 -0.79 20.35 -6.37
N GLY A 176 -0.09 19.74 -7.32
CA GLY A 176 0.55 20.45 -8.44
C GLY A 176 1.79 19.73 -8.97
N ALA A 177 2.32 20.19 -10.10
CA ALA A 177 3.44 19.54 -10.78
C ALA A 177 4.83 19.84 -10.18
N ARG A 178 4.95 20.86 -9.34
CA ARG A 178 6.25 21.31 -8.79
C ARG A 178 6.31 21.03 -7.30
N ARG A 179 7.49 20.76 -6.77
CA ARG A 179 7.73 20.48 -5.35
C ARG A 179 8.44 21.65 -4.69
N LEU A 180 8.00 22.06 -3.49
CA LEU A 180 8.70 23.04 -2.66
C LEU A 180 10.12 22.57 -2.35
N ALA A 181 11.07 23.51 -2.37
CA ALA A 181 12.48 23.25 -2.17
C ALA A 181 12.86 22.99 -0.69
N ILE A 182 12.13 22.10 -0.01
CA ILE A 182 12.32 21.68 1.38
C ILE A 182 12.00 20.18 1.57
N ASP A 183 12.61 19.56 2.58
CA ASP A 183 12.12 18.30 3.15
C ASP A 183 11.41 18.57 4.47
N VAL A 184 10.38 17.76 4.73
CA VAL A 184 9.54 17.87 5.93
C VAL A 184 9.35 16.48 6.50
N GLU A 185 9.57 16.36 7.79
CA GLU A 185 9.18 15.19 8.57
C GLU A 185 8.12 15.59 9.60
N PHE A 186 7.24 14.66 9.91
CA PHE A 186 6.23 14.86 10.95
C PHE A 186 6.74 14.32 12.29
N PHE A 187 6.61 15.14 13.32
CA PHE A 187 6.74 14.74 14.72
C PHE A 187 5.35 14.80 15.33
N ASP A 188 4.77 13.62 15.58
CA ASP A 188 3.33 13.44 15.77
C ASP A 188 2.54 14.03 14.59
N THR A 189 1.75 15.08 14.84
CA THR A 189 0.96 15.78 13.80
C THR A 189 1.61 17.08 13.32
N THR A 190 2.83 17.37 13.80
CA THR A 190 3.53 18.64 13.56
C THR A 190 4.50 18.47 12.40
N ALA A 191 4.29 19.22 11.32
CA ALA A 191 5.16 19.20 10.14
C ALA A 191 6.39 20.09 10.39
N ILE A 192 7.58 19.51 10.47
CA ILE A 192 8.84 20.22 10.72
C ILE A 192 9.74 20.16 9.49
N VAL A 193 10.28 21.30 9.09
CA VAL A 193 11.29 21.38 8.02
C VAL A 193 12.58 20.71 8.49
N THR A 194 12.99 19.63 7.82
CA THR A 194 14.21 18.87 8.14
C THR A 194 15.36 19.18 7.18
N ASN A 195 15.05 19.73 6.00
CA ASN A 195 16.05 20.16 5.03
C ASN A 195 15.55 21.37 4.23
N VAL A 196 16.48 22.23 3.83
CA VAL A 196 16.21 23.40 2.99
C VAL A 196 17.19 23.41 1.85
N TYR A 197 16.69 23.25 0.62
CA TYR A 197 17.50 23.29 -0.57
C TYR A 197 17.79 24.74 -0.96
N ARG A 198 19.07 25.04 -1.16
CA ARG A 198 19.57 26.37 -1.55
C ARG A 198 20.49 26.24 -2.75
N SER A 199 20.40 27.20 -3.66
CA SER A 199 21.37 27.44 -4.72
C SER A 199 21.53 28.96 -4.87
N PRO A 200 22.58 29.45 -5.55
CA PRO A 200 22.74 30.88 -5.81
C PRO A 200 21.51 31.53 -6.48
N ASP A 201 20.74 30.74 -7.24
CA ASP A 201 19.54 31.20 -7.96
C ASP A 201 18.22 30.88 -7.21
N LEU A 202 18.30 30.25 -6.03
CA LEU A 202 17.16 29.83 -5.21
C LEU A 202 17.24 30.47 -3.82
N GLU A 203 16.72 31.70 -3.70
CA GLU A 203 16.47 32.30 -2.39
C GLU A 203 15.32 31.55 -1.69
N ASN A 204 15.65 30.90 -0.58
CA ASN A 204 14.71 30.10 0.20
C ASN A 204 14.70 30.59 1.66
N GLU A 205 13.57 31.19 2.06
CA GLU A 205 13.39 31.85 3.36
C GLU A 205 13.08 30.87 4.51
N ALA A 206 12.87 29.58 4.20
CA ALA A 206 12.64 28.54 5.20
C ALA A 206 13.93 28.17 5.95
N HIS A 207 13.78 27.80 7.22
CA HIS A 207 14.86 27.31 8.07
C HIS A 207 14.56 25.87 8.52
N VAL A 208 15.61 25.06 8.68
CA VAL A 208 15.49 23.77 9.36
C VAL A 208 14.99 24.03 10.79
N GLY A 209 14.01 23.24 11.23
CA GLY A 209 13.31 23.39 12.51
C GLY A 209 12.09 24.30 12.47
N ASP A 210 11.78 24.94 11.33
CA ASP A 210 10.51 25.63 11.16
C ASP A 210 9.35 24.64 11.21
N GLU A 211 8.31 24.95 11.99
CA GLU A 211 7.04 24.24 11.93
C GLU A 211 6.17 24.82 10.82
N ILE A 212 5.71 24.00 9.88
CA ILE A 212 4.78 24.41 8.84
C ILE A 212 3.36 24.42 9.41
N VAL A 213 2.73 25.60 9.40
CA VAL A 213 1.35 25.78 9.87
C VAL A 213 0.36 25.71 8.71
N SER A 214 0.70 26.34 7.57
CA SER A 214 -0.13 26.31 6.36
C SER A 214 0.69 26.54 5.10
N ILE A 215 0.22 25.98 3.98
CA ILE A 215 0.78 26.20 2.64
C ILE A 215 -0.30 26.86 1.78
N HIS A 216 -0.02 27.99 1.15
CA HIS A 216 -1.00 28.79 0.39
C HIS A 216 -2.28 29.11 1.19
N SER A 217 -2.11 29.43 2.49
CA SER A 217 -3.20 29.67 3.46
C SER A 217 -4.05 28.45 3.83
N GLU A 218 -3.76 27.27 3.28
CA GLU A 218 -4.43 26.03 3.66
C GLU A 218 -3.70 25.38 4.86
N PRO A 219 -4.37 25.18 6.01
CA PRO A 219 -3.74 24.56 7.18
C PRO A 219 -3.26 23.14 6.89
N VAL A 220 -2.11 22.77 7.46
CA VAL A 220 -1.53 21.41 7.32
C VAL A 220 -2.55 20.32 7.70
N SER A 221 -3.34 20.52 8.75
CA SER A 221 -4.37 19.56 9.17
C SER A 221 -5.45 19.31 8.10
N ARG A 222 -5.78 20.33 7.29
CA ARG A 222 -6.76 20.22 6.21
C ARG A 222 -6.15 19.56 4.97
N LEU A 223 -4.90 19.90 4.64
CA LEU A 223 -4.11 19.20 3.61
C LEU A 223 -3.99 17.70 3.92
N VAL A 224 -3.62 17.35 5.16
CA VAL A 224 -3.51 15.96 5.62
C VAL A 224 -4.83 15.23 5.46
N ARG A 225 -5.95 15.83 5.90
CA ARG A 225 -7.29 15.23 5.78
C ARG A 225 -7.70 15.02 4.32
N HIS A 226 -7.38 15.98 3.45
CA HIS A 226 -7.66 15.87 2.02
C HIS A 226 -6.86 14.75 1.36
N LEU A 227 -5.55 14.70 1.62
CA LEU A 227 -4.59 13.79 1.00
C LEU A 227 -4.67 12.35 1.53
N ARG A 228 -5.08 12.14 2.79
CA ARG A 228 -5.30 10.80 3.36
C ARG A 228 -6.17 9.92 2.47
N ARG A 229 -7.13 10.52 1.76
CA ARG A 229 -8.03 9.79 0.85
C ARG A 229 -7.30 9.08 -0.29
N PHE A 230 -6.05 9.44 -0.58
CA PHE A 230 -5.28 8.88 -1.69
C PHE A 230 -4.00 8.16 -1.24
N VAL A 231 -3.71 8.14 0.06
CA VAL A 231 -2.49 7.56 0.62
C VAL A 231 -2.87 6.32 1.42
N PRO A 232 -2.62 5.10 0.90
CA PRO A 232 -2.83 3.88 1.65
C PRO A 232 -1.80 3.80 2.78
N ALA A 233 -2.27 3.55 4.01
CA ALA A 233 -1.40 3.51 5.19
C ALA A 233 -1.95 2.58 6.27
N SER A 234 -1.11 1.67 6.76
CA SER A 234 -1.44 0.73 7.84
C SER A 234 -1.64 1.38 9.20
N HIS A 235 -1.09 2.58 9.39
CA HIS A 235 -1.28 3.39 10.58
C HIS A 235 -0.85 4.83 10.30
N ASP A 236 -1.13 5.74 11.24
CA ASP A 236 -0.84 7.17 11.09
C ASP A 236 0.63 7.47 10.87
N GLY A 237 1.55 6.75 11.52
CA GLY A 237 3.00 6.88 11.24
C GLY A 237 3.38 6.67 9.77
N CYS A 238 2.79 5.70 9.06
CA CYS A 238 3.04 5.51 7.63
C CYS A 238 2.41 6.64 6.79
N LEU A 239 1.20 7.07 7.17
CA LEU A 239 0.55 8.20 6.51
C LEU A 239 1.41 9.47 6.59
N TYR A 240 1.87 9.81 7.79
CA TYR A 240 2.67 11.01 8.03
C TYR A 240 4.07 10.93 7.42
N ARG A 241 4.61 9.72 7.21
CA ARG A 241 5.81 9.48 6.39
C ARG A 241 5.57 9.84 4.92
N ASP A 242 4.43 9.46 4.36
CA ASP A 242 4.20 9.53 2.91
C ASP A 242 3.51 10.83 2.45
N ILE A 243 2.66 11.46 3.28
CA ILE A 243 1.97 12.71 2.96
C ILE A 243 2.89 13.85 2.48
N PRO A 244 4.09 14.08 3.08
CA PRO A 244 4.99 15.14 2.62
C PRO A 244 5.30 15.08 1.11
N THR A 245 5.30 13.89 0.51
CA THR A 245 5.58 13.71 -0.93
C THR A 245 4.52 14.34 -1.83
N LEU A 246 3.29 14.52 -1.32
CA LEU A 246 2.17 15.15 -2.02
C LEU A 246 1.89 16.57 -1.49
N MET A 247 1.92 16.75 -0.16
CA MET A 247 1.59 18.01 0.51
C MET A 247 2.49 19.17 0.10
N LEU A 248 3.76 18.88 -0.23
CA LEU A 248 4.75 19.89 -0.63
C LEU A 248 4.69 20.24 -2.11
N ARG A 249 3.65 19.84 -2.83
CA ARG A 249 3.50 20.16 -4.24
C ARG A 249 2.57 21.34 -4.50
N THR A 250 2.82 22.06 -5.58
CA THR A 250 2.06 23.22 -6.06
C THR A 250 2.35 23.45 -7.54
N ASP A 251 1.44 24.11 -8.26
CA ASP A 251 1.69 24.59 -9.63
C ASP A 251 2.42 25.95 -9.66
N SER A 252 2.49 26.64 -8.51
CA SER A 252 3.19 27.92 -8.40
C SER A 252 4.69 27.75 -8.47
N ALA A 253 5.40 28.68 -9.12
CA ALA A 253 6.87 28.70 -9.11
C ALA A 253 7.45 28.94 -7.70
N VAL A 254 6.69 29.62 -6.83
CA VAL A 254 7.04 29.90 -5.44
C VAL A 254 5.84 29.59 -4.55
N GLY A 255 6.07 28.83 -3.47
CA GLY A 255 5.11 28.60 -2.41
C GLY A 255 5.14 29.70 -1.36
N VAL A 256 3.97 30.12 -0.91
CA VAL A 256 3.83 30.99 0.27
C VAL A 256 3.46 30.10 1.45
N VAL A 257 4.35 30.00 2.42
CA VAL A 257 4.22 29.07 3.55
C VAL A 257 4.21 29.87 4.85
N THR A 258 3.22 29.61 5.70
CA THR A 258 3.23 30.15 7.07
C THR A 258 3.93 29.16 7.96
N VAL A 259 5.00 29.61 8.61
CA VAL A 259 5.80 28.82 9.54
C VAL A 259 5.76 29.40 10.96
N ARG A 260 5.88 28.54 11.96
CA ARG A 260 6.15 28.94 13.34
C ARG A 260 7.63 28.76 13.64
N ARG A 261 8.29 29.86 13.99
CA ARG A 261 9.72 29.94 14.33
C ARG A 261 9.86 30.67 15.65
N ASN A 262 10.48 30.05 16.66
CA ASN A 262 10.64 30.62 18.00
C ASN A 262 9.31 31.13 18.61
N GLY A 263 8.22 30.38 18.41
CA GLY A 263 6.88 30.72 18.90
C GLY A 263 6.14 31.82 18.13
N ARG A 264 6.74 32.40 17.08
CA ARG A 264 6.12 33.46 16.25
C ARG A 264 5.79 32.94 14.86
N LEU A 265 4.72 33.46 14.27
CA LEU A 265 4.34 33.14 12.88
C LEU A 265 5.08 34.03 11.90
N HIS A 266 5.58 33.43 10.84
CA HIS A 266 6.23 34.10 9.72
C HIS A 266 5.61 33.60 8.41
N SER A 267 5.39 34.50 7.46
CA SER A 267 5.10 34.13 6.07
C SER A 267 6.42 34.10 5.32
N VAL A 268 6.79 32.93 4.80
CA VAL A 268 8.04 32.72 4.06
C VAL A 268 7.77 32.29 2.63
N ARG A 269 8.64 32.70 1.73
CA ARG A 269 8.63 32.33 0.31
C ARG A 269 9.59 31.17 0.08
N ILE A 270 9.08 30.08 -0.48
CA ILE A 270 9.86 28.88 -0.76
C ILE A 270 9.80 28.60 -2.26
N PRO A 271 10.94 28.58 -2.98
CA PRO A 271 10.94 28.27 -4.40
C PRO A 271 10.58 26.81 -4.65
N THR A 272 10.24 26.47 -5.89
CA THR A 272 9.82 25.11 -6.27
C THR A 272 10.65 24.57 -7.42
N SER A 273 10.80 23.24 -7.47
CA SER A 273 11.48 22.51 -8.54
C SER A 273 10.51 21.59 -9.28
N GLN A 274 10.78 21.36 -10.56
CA GLN A 274 10.10 20.32 -11.36
C GLN A 274 10.71 18.94 -11.14
N HIS A 275 11.89 18.85 -10.53
CA HIS A 275 12.53 17.58 -10.21
C HIS A 275 12.17 17.16 -8.78
N ASP A 276 11.66 15.93 -8.66
CA ASP A 276 11.29 15.33 -7.38
C ASP A 276 12.49 15.10 -6.46
N VAL A 277 13.66 14.84 -7.08
CA VAL A 277 14.94 14.68 -6.40
C VAL A 277 15.65 16.02 -6.39
N LEU A 278 15.61 16.68 -5.23
CA LEU A 278 16.28 17.97 -5.01
C LEU A 278 17.76 17.83 -4.59
N GLY A 279 18.35 16.65 -4.81
CA GLY A 279 19.66 16.28 -4.28
C GLY A 279 19.56 15.70 -2.87
N THR A 280 20.56 14.92 -2.47
CA THR A 280 20.63 14.36 -1.12
C THR A 280 21.29 15.37 -0.19
N ALA A 281 20.64 15.66 0.94
CA ALA A 281 21.36 16.21 2.08
C ALA A 281 22.42 15.18 2.49
N HIS A 282 23.69 15.53 2.32
CA HIS A 282 24.80 14.72 2.81
C HIS A 282 24.77 14.71 4.34
N GLY A 283 24.04 13.76 4.92
CA GLY A 283 24.28 13.35 6.29
C GLY A 283 25.71 12.81 6.36
N GLU A 284 26.45 13.17 7.42
CA GLU A 284 27.73 12.54 7.72
C GLU A 284 27.58 11.02 7.61
N TYR A 285 28.41 10.39 6.77
CA TYR A 285 28.43 8.93 6.61
C TYR A 285 28.61 8.28 7.99
N ARG A 286 27.52 7.82 8.60
CA ARG A 286 27.60 7.05 9.83
C ARG A 286 28.07 5.64 9.43
N ARG A 287 29.12 5.16 10.08
CA ARG A 287 29.61 3.80 9.80
C ARG A 287 28.56 2.78 10.24
N PHE A 288 28.50 1.64 9.54
CA PHE A 288 27.63 0.50 9.91
C PHE A 288 27.80 0.10 11.37
N VAL A 289 29.04 0.07 11.88
CA VAL A 289 29.35 -0.10 13.31
C VAL A 289 30.22 1.05 13.82
N SER A 290 29.76 1.70 14.89
CA SER A 290 30.46 2.82 15.55
C SER A 290 30.36 2.75 17.08
N ALA A 291 31.12 3.57 17.80
CA ALA A 291 31.02 3.69 19.25
C ALA A 291 30.26 4.97 19.60
N ALA A 292 29.30 4.91 20.52
CA ALA A 292 28.46 6.04 20.89
C ALA A 292 29.20 7.08 21.76
N ASN A 293 30.10 6.63 22.63
CA ASN A 293 30.73 7.44 23.66
C ASN A 293 31.96 6.72 24.29
N GLN A 294 32.54 7.32 25.34
CA GLN A 294 33.62 6.73 26.15
C GLN A 294 33.20 5.50 26.98
N GLN A 295 31.90 5.19 27.09
CA GLN A 295 31.38 4.05 27.85
C GLN A 295 31.39 2.74 27.04
N ASN A 296 32.04 2.73 25.87
CA ASN A 296 32.21 1.54 25.05
C ASN A 296 30.88 0.87 24.65
N ILE A 297 29.87 1.70 24.32
CA ILE A 297 28.60 1.26 23.74
C ILE A 297 28.73 1.26 22.21
N GLY A 298 28.41 0.13 21.58
CA GLY A 298 28.40 -0.02 20.13
C GLY A 298 27.06 0.39 19.52
N ILE A 299 27.09 1.08 18.39
CA ILE A 299 25.91 1.40 17.58
C ILE A 299 26.03 0.61 16.27
N ILE A 300 24.99 -0.15 15.94
CA ILE A 300 24.77 -0.77 14.63
C ILE A 300 23.76 0.10 13.88
N ASN A 301 24.16 0.75 12.80
CA ASN A 301 23.26 1.54 11.95
C ASN A 301 22.82 0.72 10.72
N MET A 302 21.61 0.20 10.75
CA MET A 302 21.09 -0.69 9.68
C MET A 302 20.78 0.05 8.37
N GLU A 303 20.86 1.38 8.34
CA GLU A 303 20.78 2.17 7.10
C GLU A 303 21.93 1.83 6.15
N HIS A 304 23.07 1.36 6.69
CA HIS A 304 24.25 1.01 5.91
C HIS A 304 24.43 -0.50 5.75
N PHE A 305 23.36 -1.27 5.94
CA PHE A 305 23.31 -2.70 5.67
C PHE A 305 23.23 -2.95 4.15
N HIS A 306 24.33 -2.75 3.43
CA HIS A 306 24.35 -2.88 1.96
C HIS A 306 25.54 -3.68 1.42
N THR A 307 26.68 -3.65 2.10
CA THR A 307 27.92 -4.33 1.68
C THR A 307 28.54 -5.21 2.78
N ASP A 308 27.99 -5.14 3.98
CA ASP A 308 28.58 -5.66 5.21
C ASP A 308 27.63 -6.64 5.90
N SER A 309 28.17 -7.74 6.42
CA SER A 309 27.46 -8.67 7.31
C SER A 309 27.82 -8.37 8.76
N LEU A 310 26.87 -8.51 9.68
CA LEU A 310 27.10 -8.47 11.13
C LEU A 310 28.21 -9.44 11.56
N ARG A 311 28.35 -10.57 10.85
CA ARG A 311 29.41 -11.55 11.09
C ARG A 311 30.81 -10.96 10.93
N MET A 312 31.02 -10.06 9.98
CA MET A 312 32.33 -9.41 9.78
C MET A 312 32.74 -8.56 10.98
N TYR A 313 31.76 -8.01 11.70
CA TYR A 313 32.00 -7.17 12.87
C TYR A 313 31.90 -7.94 14.20
N ALA A 314 31.72 -9.27 14.18
CA ALA A 314 31.41 -10.05 15.38
C ALA A 314 32.40 -9.84 16.54
N GLN A 315 33.71 -9.81 16.27
CA GLN A 315 34.72 -9.56 17.31
C GLN A 315 34.61 -8.15 17.89
N ARG A 316 34.42 -7.15 17.04
CA ARG A 316 34.25 -5.75 17.45
C ARG A 316 32.96 -5.55 18.23
N LEU A 317 31.86 -6.17 17.80
CA LEU A 317 30.59 -6.14 18.50
C LEU A 317 30.70 -6.76 19.89
N ARG A 318 31.46 -7.86 20.04
CA ARG A 318 31.77 -8.48 21.34
C ARG A 318 32.65 -7.62 22.25
N SER A 319 33.43 -6.69 21.70
CA SER A 319 34.26 -5.80 22.53
C SER A 319 33.46 -4.69 23.22
N PHE A 320 32.25 -4.39 22.74
CA PHE A 320 31.39 -3.38 23.36
C PHE A 320 30.69 -3.93 24.59
N SER A 321 30.47 -3.06 25.57
CA SER A 321 29.77 -3.40 26.82
C SER A 321 28.25 -3.48 26.63
N ALA A 322 27.71 -2.79 25.63
CA ALA A 322 26.32 -2.84 25.21
C ALA A 322 26.20 -2.49 23.72
N LEU A 323 25.09 -2.88 23.09
CA LEU A 323 24.79 -2.58 21.70
C LEU A 323 23.46 -1.82 21.58
N VAL A 324 23.44 -0.80 20.73
CA VAL A 324 22.24 -0.12 20.25
C VAL A 324 22.09 -0.48 18.77
N VAL A 325 20.99 -1.14 18.41
CA VAL A 325 20.67 -1.46 17.02
C VAL A 325 19.67 -0.43 16.50
N ASP A 326 20.11 0.42 15.58
CA ASP A 326 19.28 1.43 14.95
C ASP A 326 18.66 0.88 13.66
N VAL A 327 17.35 0.60 13.74
CA VAL A 327 16.53 0.10 12.62
C VAL A 327 15.59 1.18 12.07
N ARG A 328 15.75 2.45 12.47
CA ARG A 328 14.86 3.54 12.04
C ARG A 328 14.90 3.78 10.54
N ARG A 329 16.04 3.48 9.92
CA ARG A 329 16.23 3.41 8.47
C ARG A 329 16.93 2.09 8.21
N THR A 330 16.25 1.12 7.61
CA THR A 330 16.84 -0.20 7.34
C THR A 330 16.68 -0.57 5.87
N ALA A 331 17.71 -1.19 5.32
CA ALA A 331 17.74 -1.66 3.94
C ALA A 331 16.97 -2.98 3.77
N GLY A 332 15.64 -2.93 3.94
CA GLY A 332 14.74 -4.04 3.63
C GLY A 332 14.89 -5.29 4.53
N ASN A 333 14.25 -6.37 4.09
CA ASN A 333 14.04 -7.58 4.91
C ASN A 333 15.33 -8.38 5.19
N HIS A 334 16.34 -8.30 4.32
CA HIS A 334 17.58 -9.06 4.48
C HIS A 334 18.34 -8.69 5.75
N GLY A 335 18.38 -7.40 6.12
CA GLY A 335 19.02 -6.95 7.35
C GLY A 335 18.33 -7.47 8.61
N LEU A 336 16.99 -7.56 8.58
CA LEU A 336 16.21 -8.08 9.70
C LEU A 336 16.41 -9.59 9.90
N VAL A 337 16.50 -10.35 8.81
CA VAL A 337 16.82 -11.79 8.86
C VAL A 337 18.21 -12.00 9.48
N GLU A 338 19.22 -11.24 9.04
CA GLU A 338 20.57 -11.40 9.58
C GLU A 338 20.65 -11.03 11.07
N LEU A 339 19.93 -9.99 11.52
CA LEU A 339 19.81 -9.67 12.94
C LEU A 339 19.28 -10.86 13.75
N GLY A 340 18.22 -11.51 13.26
CA GLY A 340 17.64 -12.69 13.89
C GLY A 340 18.66 -13.83 13.99
N GLU A 341 19.30 -14.17 12.87
CA GLU A 341 20.32 -15.24 12.81
C GLU A 341 21.56 -14.95 13.66
N PHE A 342 21.94 -13.68 13.81
CA PHE A 342 23.15 -13.29 14.53
C PHE A 342 22.95 -13.24 16.05
N PHE A 343 21.79 -12.76 16.52
CA PHE A 343 21.55 -12.52 17.94
C PHE A 343 20.80 -13.64 18.67
N LEU A 344 20.03 -14.49 17.97
CA LEU A 344 19.25 -15.53 18.61
C LEU A 344 20.09 -16.80 18.82
N PRO A 345 20.29 -17.25 20.08
CA PRO A 345 21.13 -18.41 20.39
C PRO A 345 20.46 -19.76 20.08
N TRP A 346 19.16 -19.76 19.78
CA TRP A 346 18.38 -20.97 19.49
C TRP A 346 17.38 -20.68 18.37
N PRO A 347 16.98 -21.70 17.58
CA PRO A 347 15.85 -21.58 16.67
C PRO A 347 14.61 -21.09 17.42
N THR A 348 14.17 -19.88 17.11
CA THR A 348 13.07 -19.18 17.77
C THR A 348 11.99 -18.91 16.74
N LYS A 349 10.76 -19.35 17.00
CA LYS A 349 9.61 -19.06 16.15
C LYS A 349 9.32 -17.56 16.19
N VAL A 350 9.25 -16.92 15.02
CA VAL A 350 9.08 -15.46 14.91
C VAL A 350 7.83 -15.05 14.14
N ALA A 351 7.33 -15.90 13.24
CA ALA A 351 6.14 -15.59 12.46
C ALA A 351 5.46 -16.86 11.94
N LEU A 352 4.15 -16.76 11.68
CA LEU A 352 3.39 -17.70 10.87
C LEU A 352 2.79 -16.92 9.71
N PHE A 353 3.19 -17.26 8.49
CA PHE A 353 2.64 -16.64 7.28
C PHE A 353 1.45 -17.44 6.76
N SER A 354 0.60 -16.81 5.96
CA SER A 354 -0.41 -17.50 5.18
C SER A 354 -0.31 -17.07 3.73
N THR A 355 -0.68 -17.95 2.81
CA THR A 355 -0.72 -17.63 1.38
C THR A 355 -2.07 -17.93 0.75
N PRO A 356 -2.45 -17.16 -0.27
CA PRO A 356 -3.69 -17.40 -1.00
C PRO A 356 -3.63 -18.73 -1.75
N ASP A 357 -4.73 -19.48 -1.67
CA ASP A 357 -4.97 -20.67 -2.47
C ASP A 357 -5.62 -20.25 -3.80
N CYS A 358 -4.84 -20.21 -4.88
CA CYS A 358 -5.34 -19.82 -6.19
C CYS A 358 -6.36 -20.81 -6.79
N THR A 359 -6.46 -22.04 -6.26
CA THR A 359 -7.47 -23.04 -6.65
C THR A 359 -8.79 -22.85 -5.91
N THR A 360 -8.79 -21.99 -4.89
CA THR A 360 -9.97 -21.64 -4.09
C THR A 360 -9.93 -20.15 -3.75
N PRO A 361 -10.25 -19.24 -4.69
CA PRO A 361 -10.20 -17.80 -4.46
C PRO A 361 -10.92 -17.40 -3.15
N GLY A 362 -10.26 -16.58 -2.33
CA GLY A 362 -10.72 -16.18 -1.00
C GLY A 362 -10.27 -17.10 0.15
N ARG A 363 -9.65 -18.24 -0.15
CA ARG A 363 -9.06 -19.12 0.86
C ARG A 363 -7.58 -18.78 1.07
N PHE A 364 -7.16 -18.71 2.33
CA PHE A 364 -5.76 -18.55 2.72
C PHE A 364 -5.35 -19.69 3.64
N VAL A 365 -4.21 -20.30 3.33
CA VAL A 365 -3.68 -21.46 4.06
C VAL A 365 -2.44 -21.03 4.82
N ASN A 366 -2.33 -21.44 6.08
CA ASN A 366 -1.14 -21.21 6.86
C ASN A 366 0.06 -21.94 6.23
N GLU A 367 1.17 -21.23 6.14
CA GLU A 367 2.46 -21.79 5.74
C GLU A 367 3.14 -22.47 6.93
N ARG A 368 4.38 -22.90 6.72
CA ARG A 368 5.21 -23.37 7.84
C ARG A 368 5.61 -22.19 8.72
N GLU A 369 5.69 -22.43 10.01
CA GLU A 369 6.22 -21.46 10.97
C GLU A 369 7.64 -21.04 10.57
N HIS A 370 7.88 -19.74 10.56
CA HIS A 370 9.19 -19.17 10.30
C HIS A 370 9.95 -19.02 11.63
N SER A 371 11.21 -19.45 11.63
CA SER A 371 12.09 -19.35 12.80
C SER A 371 13.42 -18.74 12.40
N PHE A 372 14.00 -17.95 13.30
CA PHE A 372 15.37 -17.45 13.18
C PHE A 372 16.27 -18.08 14.23
N GLY A 373 17.57 -18.08 13.94
CA GLY A 373 18.61 -18.55 14.85
C GLY A 373 18.98 -20.00 14.57
N SER A 374 20.23 -20.33 14.84
CA SER A 374 20.79 -21.67 14.65
C SER A 374 21.44 -22.14 15.95
N ARG A 375 21.45 -23.46 16.18
CA ARG A 375 22.37 -24.03 17.18
C ARG A 375 23.78 -23.87 16.61
N SER A 376 24.51 -22.86 17.09
CA SER A 376 25.94 -22.73 16.86
C SER A 376 26.73 -23.78 17.62
#